data_AF-A0A964LKF7-F1
#
_entry.id   AF-A0A964LKF7-F1
#
_cell.length_a   1.000
_cell.length_b   1.000
_cell.length_c   1.000
_cell.angle_alpha   90.00
_cell.angle_beta   90.00
_cell.angle_gamma   90.00
#
_symmetry.space_group_name_H-M   'P 1'
#
loop_
_entity.id
_entity.type
_entity.pdbx_description
1 polymer ?
#
loop_
_entity_poly.entity_id
_entity_poly.type
_entity_poly.pdbx_seq_one_letter_code
_entity_poly.pdbx_strand_id
1 'polypeptide(L)'
;MRRLGTLVLALAAGGAVPGAAQTQTAVDEYTRYELLDPASAQFKIRYDVTAATPGARYFFNPIRKGSVATDESVFDRATGQPLAFEVVPGSAARVQGFGAADLETDYIRVTLPRAVPINGEVRILIVKTYRDPKSYYAAGDTIVFARSLGIKMNAVVLPAGYELVGLNVPSQVLTEPDGRTLISFINAGPDAASLVVTGRRLAR
;
A
#
# COMPACT_ATOMS: atom_id res chain seq x y z
N MET A 1 -61.36 -42.41 15.34
CA MET A 1 -59.92 -42.34 15.04
C MET A 1 -59.68 -41.47 13.81
N ARG A 2 -59.36 -40.18 13.98
CA ARG A 2 -58.76 -39.32 12.94
C ARG A 2 -57.81 -38.35 13.65
N ARG A 3 -56.52 -38.46 13.33
CA ARG A 3 -55.40 -37.76 13.98
C ARG A 3 -55.35 -36.31 13.50
N LEU A 4 -55.28 -35.35 14.43
CA LEU A 4 -54.85 -33.98 14.15
C LEU A 4 -53.34 -34.01 13.87
N GLY A 5 -52.93 -33.48 12.71
CA GLY A 5 -51.52 -33.26 12.36
C GLY A 5 -51.17 -31.78 12.53
N THR A 6 -50.28 -31.49 13.49
CA THR A 6 -49.74 -30.16 13.75
C THR A 6 -48.74 -29.78 12.65
N LEU A 7 -48.97 -28.66 11.95
CA LEU A 7 -48.04 -28.08 10.99
C LEU A 7 -47.01 -27.22 11.75
N VAL A 8 -45.76 -27.68 11.81
CA VAL A 8 -44.64 -26.89 12.33
C VAL A 8 -44.08 -26.05 11.20
N LEU A 9 -44.22 -24.72 11.31
CA LEU A 9 -43.59 -23.76 10.41
C LEU A 9 -42.15 -23.52 10.87
N ALA A 10 -41.18 -24.12 10.19
CA ALA A 10 -39.77 -23.88 10.46
C ALA A 10 -39.36 -22.50 9.89
N LEU A 11 -39.01 -21.56 10.76
CA LEU A 11 -38.29 -20.34 10.35
C LEU A 11 -36.88 -20.74 9.89
N ALA A 12 -36.60 -20.61 8.60
CA ALA A 12 -35.25 -20.67 8.08
C ALA A 12 -34.49 -19.43 8.55
N ALA A 13 -33.53 -19.62 9.46
CA ALA A 13 -32.53 -18.60 9.78
C ALA A 13 -31.71 -18.33 8.51
N GLY A 14 -31.81 -17.11 7.98
CA GLY A 14 -30.96 -16.65 6.88
C GLY A 14 -29.51 -16.61 7.33
N GLY A 15 -28.76 -17.68 7.04
CA GLY A 15 -27.31 -17.67 7.16
C GLY A 15 -26.75 -16.61 6.22
N ALA A 16 -25.94 -15.70 6.74
CA ALA A 16 -25.16 -14.79 5.91
C ALA A 16 -24.27 -15.63 5.00
N VAL A 17 -24.54 -15.61 3.70
CA VAL A 17 -23.68 -16.24 2.70
C VAL A 17 -22.32 -15.53 2.80
N PRO A 18 -21.20 -16.27 3.00
CA PRO A 18 -19.88 -15.67 2.90
C PRO A 18 -19.79 -14.96 1.55
N GLY A 19 -19.54 -13.64 1.57
CA GLY A 19 -19.41 -12.87 0.34
C GLY A 19 -18.37 -13.53 -0.55
N ALA A 20 -18.72 -13.80 -1.81
CA ALA A 20 -17.81 -14.39 -2.78
C ALA A 20 -16.50 -13.61 -2.77
N ALA A 21 -15.37 -14.33 -2.80
CA ALA A 21 -14.04 -13.74 -2.84
C ALA A 21 -13.97 -12.70 -3.97
N GLN A 22 -13.96 -11.42 -3.61
CA GLN A 22 -13.87 -10.35 -4.59
C GLN A 22 -12.40 -10.16 -4.96
N THR A 23 -12.12 -10.06 -6.27
CA THR A 23 -10.83 -9.55 -6.72
C THR A 23 -10.79 -8.07 -6.38
N GLN A 24 -9.89 -7.68 -5.46
CA GLN A 24 -9.66 -6.28 -5.18
C GLN A 24 -9.07 -5.61 -6.42
N THR A 25 -9.69 -4.51 -6.82
CA THR A 25 -9.27 -3.64 -7.92
C THR A 25 -8.83 -2.31 -7.34
N ALA A 26 -7.62 -1.91 -7.75
CA ALA A 26 -6.97 -0.67 -7.40
C ALA A 26 -6.66 0.10 -8.69
N VAL A 27 -6.90 1.40 -8.70
CA VAL A 27 -6.54 2.31 -9.80
C VAL A 27 -5.81 3.54 -9.26
N ASP A 28 -5.17 4.29 -10.16
CA ASP A 28 -4.39 5.50 -9.85
C ASP A 28 -3.33 5.32 -8.75
N GLU A 29 -2.74 4.12 -8.68
CA GLU A 29 -1.75 3.80 -7.67
C GLU A 29 -0.48 4.63 -7.84
N TYR A 30 -0.14 5.39 -6.79
CA TYR A 30 1.07 6.19 -6.71
C TYR A 30 1.77 5.95 -5.38
N THR A 31 3.06 5.62 -5.44
CA THR A 31 3.87 5.46 -4.21
C THR A 31 5.03 6.44 -4.17
N ARG A 32 5.10 7.21 -3.09
CA ARG A 32 6.24 8.07 -2.77
C ARG A 32 7.03 7.49 -1.60
N TYR A 33 8.32 7.33 -1.80
CA TYR A 33 9.31 6.90 -0.81
C TYR A 33 10.16 8.10 -0.40
N GLU A 34 10.04 8.55 0.85
CA GLU A 34 10.91 9.58 1.40
C GLU A 34 11.99 8.90 2.25
N LEU A 35 13.23 8.93 1.75
CA LEU A 35 14.36 8.34 2.45
C LEU A 35 14.65 9.17 3.70
N LEU A 36 14.71 8.51 4.85
CA LEU A 36 15.02 9.15 6.14
C LEU A 36 16.52 9.16 6.37
N ASP A 37 16.96 9.30 7.63
CA ASP A 37 18.39 9.20 7.94
C ASP A 37 18.96 7.85 7.46
N PRO A 38 20.04 7.84 6.66
CA PRO A 38 20.63 6.62 6.13
C PRO A 38 21.06 5.61 7.19
N ALA A 39 21.48 6.06 8.38
CA ALA A 39 21.88 5.17 9.48
C ALA A 39 20.69 4.38 10.05
N SER A 40 19.47 4.84 9.80
CA SER A 40 18.27 4.17 10.29
C SER A 40 17.80 3.02 9.38
N ALA A 41 18.22 3.01 8.10
CA ALA A 41 17.66 2.17 7.05
C ALA A 41 16.13 2.32 6.91
N GLN A 42 15.61 3.50 7.25
CA GLN A 42 14.18 3.79 7.19
C GLN A 42 13.81 4.69 6.03
N PHE A 43 12.61 4.49 5.51
CA PHE A 43 11.97 5.37 4.55
C PHE A 43 10.47 5.43 4.82
N LYS A 44 9.92 6.63 4.70
CA LYS A 44 8.49 6.86 4.82
C LYS A 44 7.82 6.62 3.48
N ILE A 45 6.74 5.88 3.49
CA ILE A 45 5.92 5.55 2.32
C ILE A 45 4.63 6.33 2.41
N ARG A 46 4.29 7.04 1.34
CA ARG A 46 2.95 7.57 1.09
C ARG A 46 2.41 6.84 -0.12
N TYR A 47 1.40 6.00 0.09
CA TYR A 47 0.75 5.23 -0.96
C TYR A 47 -0.65 5.76 -1.17
N ASP A 48 -0.83 6.43 -2.29
CA ASP A 48 -2.12 6.91 -2.77
C ASP A 48 -2.72 5.88 -3.70
N VAL A 49 -3.99 5.53 -3.46
CA VAL A 49 -4.69 4.52 -4.26
C VAL A 49 -6.19 4.76 -4.25
N THR A 50 -6.82 4.41 -5.37
CA THR A 50 -8.26 4.43 -5.53
C THR A 50 -8.80 3.00 -5.47
N ALA A 51 -9.63 2.70 -4.46
CA ALA A 51 -10.37 1.45 -4.35
C ALA A 51 -11.58 1.46 -5.30
N ALA A 52 -11.64 0.48 -6.21
CA ALA A 52 -12.59 0.46 -7.33
C ALA A 52 -13.45 -0.82 -7.40
N THR A 53 -13.47 -1.65 -6.35
CA THR A 53 -14.23 -2.91 -6.32
C THR A 53 -15.66 -2.67 -5.84
N PRO A 54 -16.70 -2.78 -6.68
CA PRO A 54 -18.06 -2.46 -6.27
C PRO A 54 -18.51 -3.26 -5.04
N GLY A 55 -19.11 -2.56 -4.08
CA GLY A 55 -19.60 -3.13 -2.82
C GLY A 55 -18.54 -3.32 -1.74
N ALA A 56 -17.24 -3.24 -2.06
CA ALA A 56 -16.18 -3.44 -1.07
C ALA A 56 -16.32 -2.46 0.11
N ARG A 57 -16.14 -2.99 1.32
CA ARG A 57 -16.05 -2.22 2.57
C ARG A 57 -14.63 -2.13 3.12
N TYR A 58 -13.74 -2.97 2.59
CA TYR A 58 -12.36 -3.04 3.03
C TYR A 58 -11.42 -2.89 1.83
N PHE A 59 -10.24 -2.33 2.09
CA PHE A 59 -9.12 -2.36 1.17
C PHE A 59 -7.91 -2.96 1.87
N PHE A 60 -7.20 -3.85 1.19
CA PHE A 60 -6.08 -4.61 1.73
C PHE A 60 -4.79 -4.18 1.06
N ASN A 61 -3.83 -3.70 1.85
CA ASN A 61 -2.49 -3.35 1.38
C ASN A 61 -1.45 -4.26 2.02
N PRO A 62 -0.65 -5.01 1.23
CA PRO A 62 0.32 -5.93 1.80
C PRO A 62 1.43 -5.19 2.55
N ILE A 63 1.87 -5.78 3.66
CA ILE A 63 3.10 -5.42 4.35
C ILE A 63 4.23 -6.23 3.73
N ARG A 64 5.22 -5.56 3.14
CA ARG A 64 6.25 -6.27 2.37
C ARG A 64 7.11 -7.13 3.31
N LYS A 65 7.24 -8.41 2.97
CA LYS A 65 8.19 -9.33 3.63
C LYS A 65 9.60 -8.74 3.64
N GLY A 66 10.24 -8.83 4.81
CA GLY A 66 11.59 -8.29 5.04
C GLY A 66 11.63 -6.81 5.44
N SER A 67 10.49 -6.11 5.46
CA SER A 67 10.36 -4.78 6.07
C SER A 67 9.72 -4.87 7.44
N VAL A 68 10.17 -4.05 8.38
CA VAL A 68 9.45 -3.77 9.62
C VAL A 68 8.65 -2.49 9.40
N ALA A 69 7.33 -2.57 9.58
CA ALA A 69 6.41 -1.45 9.42
C ALA A 69 6.11 -0.78 10.77
N THR A 70 6.09 0.55 10.78
CA THR A 70 5.71 1.39 11.93
C THR A 70 4.99 2.65 11.45
N ASP A 71 4.44 3.42 12.39
CA ASP A 71 3.81 4.72 12.17
C ASP A 71 2.69 4.70 11.11
N GLU A 72 1.94 3.60 11.06
CA GLU A 72 0.85 3.45 10.11
C GLU A 72 -0.30 4.41 10.38
N SER A 73 -0.79 5.04 9.33
CA SER A 73 -2.00 5.84 9.36
C SER A 73 -2.68 5.80 8.00
N VAL A 74 -4.00 5.93 8.00
CA VAL A 74 -4.80 5.86 6.78
C VAL A 74 -5.80 7.00 6.77
N PHE A 75 -5.97 7.63 5.62
CA PHE A 75 -6.84 8.80 5.46
C PHE A 75 -7.74 8.65 4.24
N ASP A 76 -8.97 9.12 4.35
CA ASP A 76 -9.85 9.36 3.21
C ASP A 76 -9.37 10.61 2.48
N ARG A 77 -9.05 10.47 1.19
CA ARG A 77 -8.54 11.59 0.39
C ARG A 77 -9.61 12.61 0.03
N ALA A 78 -10.89 12.26 0.10
CA ALA A 78 -11.96 13.21 -0.14
C ALA A 78 -12.14 14.20 1.02
N THR A 79 -12.02 13.72 2.26
CA THR A 79 -12.32 14.51 3.46
C THR A 79 -11.11 14.88 4.31
N GLY A 80 -9.97 14.20 4.11
CA GLY A 80 -8.79 14.30 4.97
C GLY A 80 -8.94 13.61 6.32
N GLN A 81 -10.07 12.97 6.61
CA GLN A 81 -10.34 12.33 7.89
C GLN A 81 -9.59 10.99 8.01
N PRO A 82 -9.16 10.60 9.22
CA PRO A 82 -8.55 9.30 9.45
C PRO A 82 -9.56 8.17 9.21
N LEU A 83 -9.07 7.06 8.66
CA LEU A 83 -9.82 5.82 8.46
C LEU A 83 -9.35 4.75 9.44
N ALA A 84 -10.29 3.97 9.97
CA ALA A 84 -9.97 2.83 10.82
C ALA A 84 -9.25 1.75 9.99
N PHE A 85 -8.20 1.17 10.57
CA PHE A 85 -7.49 0.04 9.96
C PHE A 85 -6.99 -0.91 11.05
N GLU A 86 -6.67 -2.12 10.63
CA GLU A 86 -5.95 -3.10 11.46
C GLU A 86 -4.97 -3.90 10.60
N VAL A 87 -3.95 -4.48 11.23
CA VAL A 87 -3.06 -5.44 10.59
C VAL A 87 -3.65 -6.84 10.78
N VAL A 88 -3.87 -7.56 9.68
CA VAL A 88 -4.44 -8.90 9.68
C VAL A 88 -3.53 -9.88 8.94
N PRO A 89 -3.46 -11.16 9.36
CA PRO A 89 -2.75 -12.17 8.60
C PRO A 89 -3.44 -12.45 7.27
N GLY A 90 -2.68 -12.94 6.28
CA GLY A 90 -3.18 -13.24 4.94
C GLY A 90 -4.35 -14.21 4.90
N SER A 91 -4.42 -15.16 5.85
CA SER A 91 -5.56 -16.07 6.03
C SER A 91 -6.86 -15.31 6.35
N ALA A 92 -6.79 -14.32 7.25
CA ALA A 92 -7.93 -13.47 7.57
C ALA A 92 -8.29 -12.56 6.38
N ALA A 93 -7.30 -11.96 5.72
CA ALA A 93 -7.54 -11.13 4.53
C ALA A 93 -8.29 -11.88 3.42
N ARG A 94 -7.93 -13.16 3.19
CA ARG A 94 -8.60 -14.02 2.20
C ARG A 94 -10.07 -14.23 2.49
N VAL A 95 -10.42 -14.54 3.73
CA VAL A 95 -11.81 -14.81 4.13
C VAL A 95 -12.64 -13.52 4.20
N GLN A 96 -12.00 -12.37 4.41
CA GLN A 96 -12.66 -11.08 4.65
C GLN A 96 -12.82 -10.19 3.40
N GLY A 97 -12.48 -10.71 2.22
CA GLY A 97 -12.80 -10.05 0.96
C GLY A 97 -11.65 -9.88 -0.03
N PHE A 98 -10.41 -10.27 0.31
CA PHE A 98 -9.30 -10.27 -0.63
C PHE A 98 -8.89 -11.68 -1.03
N GLY A 99 -9.63 -12.28 -1.98
CA GLY A 99 -9.46 -13.67 -2.42
C GLY A 99 -8.04 -14.04 -2.87
N ALA A 100 -7.25 -13.07 -3.33
CA ALA A 100 -5.89 -13.25 -3.82
C ALA A 100 -4.78 -13.04 -2.75
N ALA A 101 -5.11 -12.83 -1.47
CA ALA A 101 -4.14 -12.57 -0.41
C ALA A 101 -3.01 -13.63 -0.32
N ASP A 102 -1.75 -13.29 -0.20
CA ASP A 102 -0.72 -14.28 0.17
C ASP A 102 -0.91 -14.68 1.64
N LEU A 103 -1.03 -15.97 1.94
CA LEU A 103 -1.27 -16.47 3.30
C LEU A 103 -0.13 -16.16 4.25
N GLU A 104 1.08 -16.04 3.71
CA GLU A 104 2.32 -15.78 4.45
C GLU A 104 2.62 -14.27 4.57
N THR A 105 1.69 -13.41 4.16
CA THR A 105 1.84 -11.95 4.18
C THR A 105 0.79 -11.33 5.11
N ASP A 106 1.21 -10.38 5.94
CA ASP A 106 0.29 -9.53 6.70
C ASP A 106 -0.21 -8.36 5.84
N TYR A 107 -1.44 -7.92 6.12
CA TYR A 107 -2.12 -6.88 5.37
C TYR A 107 -2.61 -5.78 6.30
N ILE A 108 -2.41 -4.53 5.89
CA ILE A 108 -3.19 -3.41 6.43
C ILE A 108 -4.58 -3.51 5.81
N ARG A 109 -5.58 -3.88 6.62
CA ARG A 109 -7.00 -3.87 6.25
C ARG A 109 -7.61 -2.53 6.64
N VAL A 110 -7.85 -1.70 5.64
CA VAL A 110 -8.50 -0.40 5.78
C VAL A 110 -10.02 -0.58 5.76
N THR A 111 -10.74 0.02 6.70
CA THR A 111 -12.20 0.17 6.63
C THR A 111 -12.54 1.41 5.83
N LEU A 112 -13.22 1.22 4.69
CA LEU A 112 -13.61 2.33 3.82
C LEU A 112 -14.75 3.14 4.46
N PRO A 113 -14.81 4.47 4.23
CA PRO A 113 -15.85 5.34 4.81
C PRO A 113 -17.26 4.98 4.36
N ARG A 114 -17.39 4.24 3.25
CA ARG A 114 -18.62 3.71 2.70
C ARG A 114 -18.31 2.54 1.78
N ALA A 115 -19.36 1.84 1.34
CA ALA A 115 -19.28 0.97 0.18
C ALA A 115 -18.61 1.69 -1.00
N VAL A 116 -17.75 1.00 -1.74
CA VAL A 116 -17.45 1.42 -3.10
C VAL A 116 -18.76 1.31 -3.92
N PRO A 117 -19.24 2.37 -4.58
CA PRO A 117 -20.48 2.35 -5.35
C PRO A 117 -20.27 1.55 -6.63
N ILE A 118 -21.37 1.11 -7.25
CA ILE A 118 -21.32 0.63 -8.63
C ILE A 118 -20.86 1.80 -9.50
N ASN A 119 -19.84 1.57 -10.35
CA ASN A 119 -19.21 2.60 -11.19
C ASN A 119 -18.67 3.81 -10.41
N GLY A 120 -18.29 3.62 -9.14
CA GLY A 120 -17.71 4.66 -8.32
C GLY A 120 -16.47 4.17 -7.58
N GLU A 121 -15.88 5.09 -6.83
CA GLU A 121 -14.55 4.91 -6.26
C GLU A 121 -14.46 5.47 -4.83
N VAL A 122 -13.41 5.06 -4.12
CA VAL A 122 -13.00 5.63 -2.84
C VAL A 122 -11.48 5.82 -2.87
N ARG A 123 -11.01 7.05 -2.68
CA ARG A 123 -9.58 7.38 -2.71
C ARG A 123 -9.02 7.39 -1.29
N ILE A 124 -7.94 6.64 -1.07
CA ILE A 124 -7.31 6.50 0.24
C ILE A 124 -5.82 6.81 0.14
N LEU A 125 -5.26 7.33 1.24
CA LEU A 125 -3.82 7.44 1.45
C LEU A 125 -3.42 6.58 2.63
N ILE A 126 -2.48 5.68 2.39
CA ILE A 126 -1.85 4.86 3.41
C ILE A 126 -0.43 5.42 3.63
N VAL A 127 -0.16 5.84 4.85
CA VAL A 127 1.17 6.29 5.28
C VAL A 127 1.75 5.23 6.20
N LYS A 128 3.01 4.88 5.99
CA LYS A 128 3.75 3.93 6.83
C LYS A 128 5.25 4.19 6.75
N THR A 129 5.98 3.92 7.82
CA THR A 129 7.45 3.94 7.84
C THR A 129 7.94 2.51 7.74
N TYR A 130 8.86 2.25 6.80
CA TYR A 130 9.52 0.96 6.71
C TYR A 130 10.96 1.08 7.16
N ARG A 131 11.41 0.13 7.99
CA ARG A 131 12.82 -0.19 8.16
C ARG A 131 13.17 -1.43 7.33
N ASP A 132 14.07 -1.27 6.37
CA ASP A 132 14.49 -2.34 5.46
C ASP A 132 15.97 -2.13 5.03
N PRO A 133 16.93 -2.68 5.80
CA PRO A 133 18.36 -2.54 5.52
C PRO A 133 18.83 -3.17 4.21
N LYS A 134 18.03 -4.06 3.60
CA LYS A 134 18.35 -4.62 2.29
C LYS A 134 17.99 -3.66 1.17
N SER A 135 16.90 -2.90 1.34
CA SER A 135 16.42 -1.95 0.34
C SER A 135 17.05 -0.56 0.48
N TYR A 136 17.47 -0.13 1.68
CA TYR A 136 18.04 1.19 1.92
C TYR A 136 19.24 1.13 2.87
N TYR A 137 20.41 1.51 2.38
CA TYR A 137 21.67 1.39 3.12
C TYR A 137 22.73 2.41 2.68
N ALA A 138 23.73 2.63 3.54
CA ALA A 138 24.93 3.39 3.18
C ALA A 138 25.97 2.49 2.48
N ALA A 139 26.68 3.04 1.50
CA ALA A 139 27.75 2.39 0.76
C ALA A 139 28.92 3.39 0.57
N GLY A 140 29.86 3.38 1.51
CA GLY A 140 30.95 4.37 1.53
C GLY A 140 30.43 5.79 1.80
N ASP A 141 30.72 6.71 0.88
CA ASP A 141 30.23 8.09 0.89
C ASP A 141 28.84 8.26 0.23
N THR A 142 28.26 7.17 -0.27
CA THR A 142 26.96 7.14 -0.92
C THR A 142 25.89 6.45 -0.07
N ILE A 143 24.64 6.64 -0.47
CA ILE A 143 23.47 5.91 -0.01
C ILE A 143 22.81 5.25 -1.20
N VAL A 144 22.27 4.05 -1.01
CA VAL A 144 21.62 3.27 -2.06
C VAL A 144 20.21 2.92 -1.61
N PHE A 145 19.24 3.25 -2.46
CA PHE A 145 17.88 2.72 -2.40
C PHE A 145 17.67 1.76 -3.57
N ALA A 146 17.58 0.47 -3.30
CA ALA A 146 17.43 -0.59 -4.30
C ALA A 146 16.22 -1.45 -4.00
N ARG A 147 15.21 -1.46 -4.89
CA ARG A 147 13.98 -2.20 -4.66
C ARG A 147 13.23 -2.56 -5.93
N SER A 148 12.62 -3.75 -5.95
CA SER A 148 11.63 -4.10 -6.95
C SER A 148 10.26 -3.49 -6.61
N LEU A 149 9.75 -2.64 -7.51
CA LEU A 149 8.54 -1.83 -7.33
C LEU A 149 7.45 -2.26 -8.34
N GLY A 150 6.36 -2.83 -7.83
CA GLY A 150 5.24 -3.31 -8.65
C GLY A 150 4.25 -2.20 -9.04
N ILE A 151 4.16 -1.14 -8.23
CA ILE A 151 3.33 0.03 -8.54
C ILE A 151 3.91 0.75 -9.74
N LYS A 152 3.05 1.25 -10.63
CA LYS A 152 3.50 1.83 -11.92
C LYS A 152 3.99 3.27 -11.77
N MET A 153 3.38 4.08 -10.92
CA MET A 153 3.80 5.47 -10.68
C MET A 153 4.53 5.57 -9.35
N ASN A 154 5.79 6.01 -9.38
CA ASN A 154 6.62 6.08 -8.16
C ASN A 154 7.39 7.38 -8.07
N ALA A 155 7.75 7.71 -6.84
CA ALA A 155 8.69 8.77 -6.51
C ALA A 155 9.62 8.32 -5.38
N VAL A 156 10.88 8.74 -5.45
CA VAL A 156 11.87 8.62 -4.37
C VAL A 156 12.39 10.02 -4.05
N VAL A 157 12.42 10.38 -2.78
CA VAL A 157 13.00 11.65 -2.31
C VAL A 157 14.24 11.35 -1.49
N LEU A 158 15.37 11.91 -1.92
CA LEU A 158 16.63 11.79 -1.20
C LEU A 158 16.57 12.56 0.13
N PRO A 159 17.33 12.14 1.16
CA PRO A 159 17.42 12.90 2.39
C PRO A 159 17.99 14.29 2.14
N ALA A 160 17.70 15.24 3.03
CA ALA A 160 18.30 16.57 2.95
C ALA A 160 19.83 16.51 2.95
N GLY A 161 20.48 17.32 2.11
CA GLY A 161 21.94 17.34 1.96
C GLY A 161 22.52 16.21 1.10
N TYR A 162 21.69 15.53 0.30
CA TYR A 162 22.13 14.55 -0.69
C TYR A 162 21.79 14.97 -2.12
N GLU A 163 22.73 14.70 -3.04
CA GLU A 163 22.55 14.82 -4.48
C GLU A 163 22.37 13.44 -5.13
N LEU A 164 21.68 13.39 -6.27
CA LEU A 164 21.55 12.19 -7.08
C LEU A 164 22.83 11.95 -7.90
N VAL A 165 23.44 10.77 -7.76
CA VAL A 165 24.66 10.39 -8.49
C VAL A 165 24.53 9.09 -9.30
N GLY A 166 23.43 8.36 -9.12
CA GLY A 166 23.17 7.14 -9.88
C GLY A 166 21.68 6.82 -9.94
N LEU A 167 21.22 6.38 -11.11
CA LEU A 167 19.83 6.02 -11.37
C LEU A 167 19.77 5.06 -12.55
N ASN A 168 19.04 3.95 -12.42
CA ASN A 168 18.94 2.93 -13.46
C ASN A 168 17.60 2.90 -14.22
N VAL A 169 16.66 3.80 -13.90
CA VAL A 169 15.35 3.92 -14.56
C VAL A 169 15.16 5.36 -15.06
N PRO A 170 14.74 5.58 -16.33
CA PRO A 170 14.43 6.92 -16.83
C PRO A 170 13.43 7.63 -15.93
N SER A 171 13.81 8.79 -15.39
CA SER A 171 13.01 9.51 -14.40
C SER A 171 13.03 11.02 -14.67
N GLN A 172 11.98 11.71 -14.20
CA GLN A 172 12.00 13.14 -13.97
C GLN A 172 12.72 13.43 -12.66
N VAL A 173 13.63 14.40 -12.67
CA VAL A 173 14.36 14.86 -11.48
C VAL A 173 13.97 16.31 -11.22
N LEU A 174 13.48 16.57 -10.02
CA LEU A 174 12.94 17.86 -9.60
C LEU A 174 13.53 18.23 -8.23
N THR A 175 13.61 19.52 -7.95
CA THR A 175 13.93 20.02 -6.61
C THR A 175 12.63 20.34 -5.88
N GLU A 176 12.46 19.78 -4.68
CA GLU A 176 11.32 20.08 -3.82
C GLU A 176 11.45 21.49 -3.20
N PRO A 177 10.34 22.10 -2.71
CA PRO A 177 10.41 23.41 -2.05
C PRO A 177 11.36 23.48 -0.85
N ASP A 178 11.64 22.34 -0.21
CA ASP A 178 12.59 22.21 0.90
C ASP A 178 14.04 21.92 0.46
N GLY A 179 14.30 21.93 -0.86
CA GLY A 179 15.62 21.71 -1.47
C GLY A 179 15.99 20.24 -1.67
N ARG A 180 15.17 19.27 -1.26
CA ARG A 180 15.45 17.84 -1.50
C ARG A 180 15.30 17.48 -2.98
N THR A 181 16.02 16.44 -3.40
CA THR A 181 15.91 15.89 -4.76
C THR A 181 14.78 14.87 -4.82
N LEU A 182 13.78 15.14 -5.66
CA LEU A 182 12.71 14.23 -6.04
C LEU A 182 13.07 13.52 -7.36
N ILE A 183 13.02 12.19 -7.36
CA ILE A 183 13.13 11.34 -8.53
C ILE A 183 11.76 10.68 -8.78
N SER A 184 11.09 10.97 -9.88
CA SER A 184 9.78 10.40 -10.22
C SER A 184 9.80 9.69 -11.57
N PHE A 185 9.16 8.52 -11.64
CA PHE A 185 9.07 7.75 -12.88
C PHE A 185 7.75 6.99 -13.00
N ILE A 186 7.41 6.66 -14.24
CA ILE A 186 6.30 5.77 -14.59
C ILE A 186 6.92 4.53 -15.23
N ASN A 187 6.65 3.35 -14.65
CA ASN A 187 7.03 2.07 -15.22
C ASN A 187 6.00 1.63 -16.26
N ALA A 188 6.32 1.78 -17.54
CA ALA A 188 5.48 1.31 -18.65
C ALA A 188 5.62 -0.20 -18.95
N GLY A 189 6.61 -0.88 -18.35
CA GLY A 189 6.83 -2.30 -18.55
C GLY A 189 5.77 -3.18 -17.87
N PRO A 190 5.56 -4.42 -18.34
CA PRO A 190 4.62 -5.35 -17.71
C PRO A 190 5.08 -5.73 -16.29
N ASP A 191 6.38 -5.92 -16.11
CA ASP A 191 6.98 -6.37 -14.85
C ASP A 191 7.15 -5.26 -13.81
N ALA A 192 7.56 -5.64 -12.60
CA ALA A 192 7.99 -4.71 -11.58
C ALA A 192 9.33 -4.05 -11.98
N ALA A 193 9.49 -2.76 -11.64
CA ALA A 193 10.74 -2.05 -11.90
C ALA A 193 11.79 -2.42 -10.84
N SER A 194 12.93 -2.97 -11.25
CA SER A 194 14.09 -3.19 -10.38
C SER A 194 14.88 -1.89 -10.21
N LEU A 195 14.35 -0.98 -9.40
CA LEU A 195 14.91 0.36 -9.20
C LEU A 195 16.20 0.31 -8.36
N VAL A 196 17.18 1.11 -8.75
CA VAL A 196 18.37 1.47 -7.98
C VAL A 196 18.57 2.98 -8.09
N VAL A 197 18.58 3.66 -6.95
CA VAL A 197 18.89 5.09 -6.80
C VAL A 197 20.09 5.23 -5.88
N THR A 198 21.10 5.96 -6.32
CA THR A 198 22.29 6.26 -5.53
C THR A 198 22.38 7.75 -5.26
N GLY A 199 22.42 8.11 -3.99
CA GLY A 199 22.66 9.49 -3.54
C GLY A 199 24.06 9.65 -2.95
N ARG A 200 24.67 10.82 -3.10
CA ARG A 200 25.93 11.18 -2.41
C ARG A 200 25.68 12.38 -1.52
N ARG A 201 26.35 12.41 -0.36
CA ARG A 201 26.27 13.55 0.55
C ARG A 201 26.94 14.76 -0.11
N LEU A 202 26.26 15.91 -0.12
CA LEU A 202 26.84 17.16 -0.57
C LEU A 202 28.04 17.54 0.31
N ALA A 203 29.12 18.00 -0.31
CA ALA A 203 30.21 18.63 0.41
C ALA A 203 29.67 19.87 1.12
N ARG A 204 30.00 20.02 2.41
CA ARG A 204 29.68 21.22 3.18
C ARG A 204 30.62 22.36 2.84
#